data_AF-A0AAU4SS75-F1
#
_entry.id   AF-A0AAU4SS75-F1
#
_cell.length_a   1.000
_cell.length_b   1.000
_cell.length_c   1.000
_cell.angle_alpha   90.00
_cell.angle_beta   90.00
_cell.angle_gamma   90.00
#
_symmetry.space_group_name_H-M   'P 1'
#
loop_
_entity.id
_entity.type
_entity.pdbx_description
1 polymer ?
#
loop_
_entity_poly.entity_id
_entity_poly.type
_entity_poly.pdbx_seq_one_letter_code
_entity_poly.pdbx_strand_id
1 'polypeptide(L)'
;MNGHAVVALGFTRPVYVHELRPGDVFAFPDAPSTPLTVIGVEKTALFAELTLLALTVRGRDEPLHLPANTPVKALRMLRTVNLACLLCRKSQDIELDLPHDGEPLSLVCADHVPDLDELTETE
;
A
#
# COMPACT_ATOMS: atom_id res chain seq x y z
N MET A 1 22.56 -6.63 1.03
CA MET A 1 21.08 -6.57 1.04
C MET A 1 20.62 -7.78 1.83
N ASN A 2 19.98 -7.61 2.98
CA ASN A 2 19.53 -8.75 3.79
C ASN A 2 18.25 -9.30 3.17
N GLY A 3 18.33 -10.48 2.56
CA GLY A 3 17.21 -11.12 1.86
C GLY A 3 16.10 -11.50 2.83
N HIS A 4 14.86 -11.11 2.55
CA HIS A 4 13.69 -11.45 3.34
C HIS A 4 12.66 -12.09 2.41
N ALA A 5 12.00 -13.16 2.87
CA ALA A 5 10.90 -13.77 2.14
C ALA A 5 9.59 -13.39 2.82
N VAL A 6 8.73 -12.66 2.08
CA VAL A 6 7.41 -12.23 2.55
C VAL A 6 6.34 -12.77 1.62
N VAL A 7 5.33 -13.43 2.17
CA VAL A 7 4.14 -13.82 1.43
C VAL A 7 3.01 -12.87 1.83
N ALA A 8 2.48 -12.14 0.86
CA ALA A 8 1.35 -11.24 1.06
C ALA A 8 0.17 -11.68 0.20
N LEU A 9 -1.05 -11.55 0.73
CA LEU A 9 -2.27 -11.62 -0.06
C LEU A 9 -2.75 -10.19 -0.37
N GLY A 10 -2.86 -9.88 -1.65
CA GLY A 10 -3.63 -8.73 -2.10
C GLY A 10 -5.11 -9.12 -2.17
N PHE A 11 -5.97 -8.46 -1.40
CA PHE A 11 -7.41 -8.59 -1.60
C PHE A 11 -7.86 -7.69 -2.75
N THR A 12 -8.62 -8.24 -3.69
CA THR A 12 -9.25 -7.50 -4.81
C THR A 12 -10.48 -6.70 -4.37
N ARG A 13 -10.49 -6.22 -3.11
CA ARG A 13 -11.59 -5.37 -2.64
C ARG A 13 -11.43 -3.96 -3.21
N PRO A 14 -12.55 -3.22 -3.38
CA PRO A 14 -12.49 -1.84 -3.85
C PRO A 14 -11.61 -0.96 -2.95
N VAL A 15 -10.67 -0.26 -3.60
CA VAL A 15 -9.99 0.97 -3.19
C VAL A 15 -10.93 2.12 -2.85
N TYR A 16 -11.06 2.68 -1.63
CA TYR A 16 -11.77 3.95 -1.45
C TYR A 16 -10.82 5.13 -1.15
N VAL A 17 -11.22 6.35 -1.55
CA VAL A 17 -10.41 7.57 -1.35
C VAL A 17 -9.99 7.80 0.09
N HIS A 18 -10.84 7.48 1.08
CA HIS A 18 -10.50 7.67 2.49
C HIS A 18 -9.36 6.77 2.99
N GLU A 19 -8.96 5.77 2.23
CA GLU A 19 -7.87 4.85 2.56
C GLU A 19 -6.51 5.32 2.02
N LEU A 20 -6.51 6.35 1.16
CA LEU A 20 -5.31 6.93 0.58
C LEU A 20 -4.53 7.72 1.63
N ARG A 21 -3.20 7.64 1.53
CA ARG A 21 -2.23 8.33 2.38
C ARG A 21 -1.20 9.07 1.51
N PRO A 22 -0.51 10.08 2.05
CA PRO A 22 0.64 10.67 1.36
C PRO A 22 1.65 9.59 0.92
N GLY A 23 2.09 9.67 -0.34
CA GLY A 23 2.96 8.69 -0.97
C GLY A 23 2.24 7.65 -1.84
N ASP A 24 0.93 7.45 -1.66
CA ASP A 24 0.16 6.51 -2.46
C ASP A 24 0.01 6.96 -3.92
N VAL A 25 -0.08 5.99 -4.81
CA VAL A 25 -0.37 6.19 -6.24
C VAL A 25 -1.66 5.45 -6.57
N PHE A 26 -2.61 6.17 -7.17
CA PHE A 26 -3.89 5.62 -7.58
C PHE A 26 -4.27 6.13 -8.98
N ALA A 27 -5.28 5.52 -9.59
CA ALA A 27 -5.97 6.04 -10.76
C ALA A 27 -7.48 5.93 -10.56
N PHE A 28 -8.24 6.74 -11.29
CA PHE A 28 -9.69 6.52 -11.34
C PHE A 28 -10.02 5.32 -12.24
N PRO A 29 -11.07 4.53 -11.94
CA PRO A 29 -11.44 3.37 -12.75
C PRO A 29 -11.73 3.69 -14.23
N ASP A 30 -12.27 4.88 -14.50
CA ASP A 30 -12.58 5.40 -15.82
C ASP A 30 -11.38 6.03 -16.55
N ALA A 31 -10.28 6.33 -15.83
CA ALA A 31 -9.04 6.87 -16.37
C ALA A 31 -7.80 6.10 -15.86
N PRO A 32 -7.69 4.78 -16.13
CA PRO A 32 -6.69 3.91 -15.51
C PRO A 32 -5.25 4.20 -15.95
N SER A 33 -5.05 4.91 -17.06
CA SER A 33 -3.73 5.32 -17.59
C SER A 33 -3.23 6.65 -17.01
N THR A 34 -3.97 7.27 -16.10
CA THR A 34 -3.63 8.56 -15.50
C THR A 34 -3.31 8.39 -14.02
N PRO A 35 -2.08 7.96 -13.66
CA PRO A 35 -1.70 7.79 -12.27
C PRO A 35 -1.59 9.15 -11.57
N LEU A 36 -2.10 9.20 -10.35
CA LEU A 36 -2.05 10.35 -9.45
C LEU A 36 -1.29 9.96 -8.19
N THR A 37 -0.28 10.76 -7.83
CA THR A 37 0.47 10.58 -6.57
C THR A 37 -0.08 11.53 -5.51
N VAL A 38 -0.52 10.98 -4.38
CA VAL A 38 -1.00 11.75 -3.23
C VAL A 38 0.20 12.34 -2.49
N ILE A 39 0.16 13.64 -2.20
CA ILE A 39 1.17 14.33 -1.39
C ILE A 39 0.58 14.89 -0.09
N GLY A 40 -0.74 15.05 -0.01
CA GLY A 40 -1.44 15.54 1.16
C GLY A 40 -2.90 15.09 1.16
N VAL A 41 -3.48 14.94 2.35
CA VAL A 41 -4.86 14.55 2.55
C VAL A 41 -5.44 15.39 3.68
N GLU A 42 -6.49 16.15 3.39
CA GLU A 42 -7.26 16.88 4.38
C GLU A 42 -8.70 16.36 4.40
N LYS A 43 -9.26 16.19 5.59
CA LYS A 43 -10.59 15.60 5.80
C LYS A 43 -11.55 16.65 6.35
N THR A 44 -12.67 16.83 5.66
CA THR A 44 -13.76 17.71 6.09
C THR A 44 -15.03 16.89 6.23
N ALA A 45 -15.56 16.81 7.47
CA ALA A 45 -16.87 16.24 7.71
C ALA A 45 -17.94 17.32 7.46
N LEU A 46 -18.81 17.10 6.47
CA LEU A 46 -19.91 18.02 6.16
C LEU A 46 -21.16 17.66 6.97
N PHE A 47 -21.46 16.36 7.07
CA PHE A 47 -22.54 15.78 7.89
C PHE A 47 -22.06 14.43 8.46
N ALA A 48 -22.80 13.86 9.41
CA ALA A 48 -22.44 12.58 10.06
C ALA A 48 -22.12 11.45 9.05
N GLU A 49 -22.76 11.49 7.89
CA GLU A 49 -22.64 10.46 6.85
C GLU A 49 -21.85 10.92 5.61
N LEU A 50 -21.50 12.22 5.53
CA LEU A 50 -20.81 12.79 4.38
C LEU A 50 -19.45 13.36 4.78
N THR A 51 -18.42 12.59 4.49
CA THR A 51 -17.03 13.04 4.56
C THR A 51 -16.54 13.40 3.16
N LEU A 52 -15.98 14.61 3.01
CA LEU A 52 -15.25 15.06 1.85
C LEU A 52 -13.75 15.05 2.15
N LEU A 53 -12.93 14.57 1.23
CA LEU A 53 -11.48 14.67 1.30
C LEU A 53 -10.97 15.65 0.24
N ALA A 54 -10.07 16.53 0.65
CA ALA A 54 -9.25 17.31 -0.25
C ALA A 54 -7.89 16.60 -0.40
N LEU A 55 -7.65 16.01 -1.56
CA LEU A 55 -6.39 15.35 -1.90
C LEU A 55 -5.48 16.34 -2.61
N THR A 56 -4.34 16.65 -2.03
CA THR A 56 -3.26 17.31 -2.74
C THR A 56 -2.52 16.25 -3.56
N VAL A 57 -2.42 16.44 -4.87
CA VAL A 57 -1.73 15.51 -5.77
C VAL A 57 -0.55 16.17 -6.46
N ARG A 58 0.52 15.40 -6.68
CA ARG A 58 1.71 15.90 -7.38
C ARG A 58 1.35 16.36 -8.79
N GLY A 59 1.82 17.56 -9.16
CA GLY A 59 1.62 18.13 -10.50
C GLY A 59 0.25 18.79 -10.70
N ARG A 60 -0.52 19.00 -9.63
CA ARG A 60 -1.70 19.87 -9.65
C ARG A 60 -1.57 20.98 -8.62
N ASP A 61 -2.01 22.17 -9.01
CA ASP A 61 -2.00 23.35 -8.13
C ASP A 61 -3.22 23.37 -7.20
N GLU A 62 -4.33 22.76 -7.61
CA GLU A 62 -5.57 22.70 -6.84
C GLU A 62 -5.83 21.29 -6.27
N PRO A 63 -6.31 21.17 -5.01
CA PRO A 63 -6.70 19.90 -4.44
C PRO A 63 -7.90 19.25 -5.14
N LEU A 64 -7.85 17.93 -5.29
CA LEU A 64 -9.00 17.11 -5.70
C LEU A 64 -9.95 16.92 -4.53
N HIS A 65 -11.17 17.41 -4.67
CA HIS A 65 -12.22 17.24 -3.68
C HIS A 65 -13.08 16.02 -4.04
N LEU A 66 -13.06 14.99 -3.19
CA LEU A 66 -13.72 13.71 -3.45
C LEU A 66 -14.48 13.23 -2.21
N PRO A 67 -15.69 12.66 -2.37
CA PRO A 67 -16.33 11.91 -1.30
C PRO A 67 -15.44 10.77 -0.77
N ALA A 68 -15.51 10.51 0.54
CA ALA A 68 -14.73 9.45 1.19
C ALA A 68 -14.91 8.06 0.57
N ASN A 69 -16.11 7.78 0.06
CA ASN A 69 -16.50 6.49 -0.50
C ASN A 69 -16.33 6.43 -2.01
N THR A 70 -15.63 7.39 -2.63
CA THR A 70 -15.31 7.33 -4.06
C THR A 70 -14.35 6.16 -4.30
N PRO A 71 -14.68 5.23 -5.22
CA PRO A 71 -13.80 4.11 -5.55
C PRO A 71 -12.62 4.57 -6.41
N VAL A 72 -11.45 3.98 -6.17
CA VAL A 72 -10.20 4.20 -6.87
C VAL A 72 -9.48 2.89 -7.18
N LYS A 73 -8.62 2.89 -8.18
CA LYS A 73 -7.70 1.79 -8.47
C LYS A 73 -6.35 2.10 -7.79
N ALA A 74 -5.98 1.30 -6.80
CA ALA A 74 -4.65 1.37 -6.20
C ALA A 74 -3.61 0.89 -7.22
N LEU A 75 -2.57 1.70 -7.44
CA LEU A 75 -1.42 1.36 -8.29
C LEU A 75 -0.16 1.12 -7.46
N ARG A 76 -0.02 1.84 -6.34
CA ARG A 76 1.02 1.64 -5.33
C ARG A 76 0.53 2.19 -3.99
N MET A 77 0.54 1.39 -2.94
CA MET A 77 0.18 1.78 -1.58
C MET A 77 1.18 1.19 -0.61
N LEU A 78 2.22 1.95 -0.27
CA LEU A 78 3.25 1.44 0.64
C LEU A 78 2.75 1.49 2.09
N ARG A 79 2.85 0.38 2.80
CA ARG A 79 2.45 0.23 4.19
C ARG A 79 3.58 -0.41 4.96
N THR A 80 3.98 0.21 6.07
CA THR A 80 4.86 -0.41 7.05
C THR A 80 4.03 -1.26 7.99
N VAL A 81 4.34 -2.55 8.04
CA VAL A 81 3.68 -3.53 8.91
C VAL A 81 4.70 -4.19 9.83
N ASN A 82 4.35 -4.34 11.09
CA ASN A 82 5.17 -5.07 12.05
C ASN A 82 4.80 -6.56 11.97
N LEU A 83 5.76 -7.40 11.58
CA LEU A 83 5.54 -8.84 11.39
C LEU A 83 6.55 -9.65 12.19
N ALA A 84 6.06 -10.72 12.81
CA ALA A 84 6.90 -11.70 13.50
C ALA A 84 7.37 -12.77 12.52
N CYS A 85 8.66 -13.08 12.53
CA CYS A 85 9.18 -14.22 11.79
C CYS A 85 8.52 -15.52 12.27
N LEU A 86 8.07 -16.36 11.33
CA LEU A 86 7.45 -17.64 11.66
C LEU A 86 8.36 -18.59 12.45
N LEU A 87 9.68 -18.48 12.25
CA LEU A 87 10.66 -19.43 12.80
C LEU A 87 11.24 -18.97 14.15
N CYS A 88 11.78 -17.75 14.23
CA CYS A 88 12.40 -17.24 15.45
C CYS A 88 11.53 -16.28 16.26
N ARG A 89 10.33 -15.93 15.76
CA ARG A 89 9.39 -14.99 16.40
C ARG A 89 9.91 -13.56 16.61
N LYS A 90 11.10 -13.22 16.11
CA LYS A 90 11.58 -11.83 16.08
C LYS A 90 10.63 -10.98 15.23
N SER A 91 10.17 -9.87 15.77
CA SER A 91 9.38 -8.88 15.04
C SER A 91 10.28 -7.94 14.26
N GLN A 92 9.84 -7.55 13.07
CA GLN A 92 10.47 -6.52 12.27
C GLN A 92 9.45 -5.74 11.46
N ASP A 93 9.78 -4.48 11.20
CA ASP A 93 8.98 -3.61 10.35
C ASP A 93 9.35 -3.87 8.89
N ILE A 94 8.34 -4.10 8.07
CA ILE A 94 8.49 -4.37 6.64
C ILE A 94 7.61 -3.41 5.87
N GLU A 95 8.17 -2.80 4.84
CA GLU A 95 7.41 -2.03 3.86
C GLU A 95 6.85 -2.98 2.79
N LEU A 96 5.53 -2.99 2.64
CA LEU A 96 4.82 -3.77 1.63
C LEU A 96 3.99 -2.85 0.76
N ASP A 97 3.98 -3.13 -0.55
CA ASP A 97 3.07 -2.48 -1.49
C ASP A 97 1.71 -3.19 -1.44
N LEU A 98 0.85 -2.76 -0.53
CA LEU A 98 -0.45 -3.35 -0.25
C LEU A 98 -1.51 -2.27 -0.02
N PRO A 99 -2.74 -2.46 -0.52
CA PRO A 99 -3.88 -1.65 -0.08
C PRO A 99 -4.07 -1.78 1.45
N HIS A 100 -4.82 -0.85 2.07
CA HIS A 100 -4.86 -0.73 3.53
C HIS A 100 -5.22 -2.04 4.26
N ASP A 101 -6.07 -2.90 3.69
CA ASP A 101 -6.40 -4.22 4.27
C ASP A 101 -5.73 -5.39 3.51
N GLY A 102 -4.68 -5.16 2.73
CA GLY A 102 -3.81 -6.26 2.33
C GLY A 102 -3.17 -6.87 3.57
N GLU A 103 -3.38 -8.16 3.81
CA GLU A 103 -2.82 -8.83 4.98
C GLU A 103 -1.56 -9.61 4.58
N PRO A 104 -0.39 -9.29 5.17
CA PRO A 104 0.75 -10.17 5.09
C PRO A 104 0.42 -11.50 5.77
N LEU A 105 0.59 -12.61 5.06
CA LEU A 105 0.32 -13.94 5.61
C LEU A 105 1.45 -14.45 6.47
N SER A 106 2.68 -14.28 5.99
CA SER A 106 3.84 -14.88 6.63
C SER A 106 5.13 -14.17 6.26
N LEU A 107 6.06 -14.26 7.20
CA LEU A 107 7.39 -13.70 7.10
C LEU A 107 8.44 -14.72 7.55
N VAL A 108 9.49 -14.86 6.75
CA VAL A 108 10.75 -15.50 7.16
C VAL A 108 11.86 -14.44 7.14
N CYS A 109 12.51 -14.24 8.29
CA CYS A 109 13.56 -13.22 8.42
C CYS A 109 14.85 -13.64 7.69
N ALA A 110 15.74 -12.69 7.42
CA ALA A 110 16.99 -12.95 6.71
C ALA A 110 17.88 -14.02 7.36
N ASP A 111 17.86 -14.15 8.68
CA ASP A 111 18.56 -15.21 9.42
C ASP A 111 18.12 -16.64 9.01
N HIS A 112 17.04 -16.77 8.25
CA HIS A 112 16.41 -18.03 7.87
C HIS A 112 16.06 -18.15 6.38
N VAL A 113 16.45 -17.18 5.55
CA VAL A 113 16.37 -17.33 4.10
C VAL A 113 17.62 -18.10 3.67
N PRO A 114 17.51 -19.30 3.06
CA PRO A 114 18.68 -20.00 2.54
C PRO A 114 19.36 -19.12 1.48
N ASP A 115 20.70 -19.08 1.49
CA ASP A 115 21.48 -18.29 0.54
C ASP A 115 21.06 -18.66 -0.89
N LEU A 116 20.46 -17.70 -1.59
CA LEU A 116 20.01 -17.86 -2.98
C LEU A 116 21.17 -18.00 -3.97
N ASP A 117 22.41 -17.89 -3.49
CA ASP A 117 23.63 -18.04 -4.29
C ASP A 117 23.92 -19.50 -4.69
N GLU A 118 23.24 -20.51 -4.11
CA GLU A 118 23.44 -21.92 -4.45
C GLU A 118 22.54 -22.45 -5.59
N LEU A 119 21.64 -21.64 -6.16
CA LEU A 119 20.69 -22.09 -7.21
C LEU A 119 21.06 -21.69 -8.64
N THR A 120 22.22 -21.05 -8.86
CA THR A 120 22.71 -20.68 -10.21
C THR A 120 23.75 -21.62 -10.82
N GLU A 121 24.06 -22.75 -10.18
CA GLU A 121 24.95 -23.77 -10.75
C GLU A 121 24.22 -25.09 -11.01
N THR A 122 23.34 -25.11 -12.02
CA THR A 122 23.11 -26.34 -12.80
C THR A 122 22.78 -25.93 -14.24
N GLU A 123 23.83 -25.91 -15.07
CA GLU A 123 23.75 -25.98 -16.53
C GLU A 123 23.19 -27.35 -17.00
#